data_AF-A0A1F4FNG7-F1
#
_entry.id   AF-A0A1F4FNG7-F1
#
_cell.length_a   1.000
_cell.length_b   1.000
_cell.length_c   1.000
_cell.angle_alpha   90.00
_cell.angle_beta   90.00
_cell.angle_gamma   90.00
#
_symmetry.space_group_name_H-M   'P 1'
#
loop_
_entity.id
_entity.type
_entity.pdbx_description
1 polymer ?
#
loop_
_entity_poly.entity_id
_entity_poly.type
_entity_poly.pdbx_seq_one_letter_code
_entity_poly.pdbx_strand_id
1 'polypeptide(L)'
;MEFLHPDELVLVDKWELNKSAMFRENITPRHMKDVSAAFSAYFQGDPEEVFRQAFEAVVNWSRDNPKVRILRKDSVLAARDFPDGYFDVIYVDASHFYESVLADLYEWGTKLKRGGLLICNDFYESAIGARQNLGVIPAVSTFMKRQGFVPVAVSAMPFSDAYLTNDPQSEQVRSFTSAIIVSAFPKVKLPSEALLAFHHDIHVVDGKQIKVPSLSLQ
;
A
#
# COMPACT_ATOMS: atom_id res chain seq x y z
N MET A 1 19.18 5.84 6.49
CA MET A 1 17.91 5.93 5.74
C MET A 1 17.83 7.34 5.17
N GLU A 2 18.54 7.58 4.07
CA GLU A 2 18.76 8.93 3.51
C GLU A 2 18.57 8.87 1.98
N PHE A 3 17.49 8.20 1.53
CA PHE A 3 17.29 7.87 0.11
C PHE A 3 16.15 8.65 -0.56
N LEU A 4 15.33 9.38 0.21
CA LEU A 4 14.22 10.15 -0.32
C LEU A 4 14.25 11.56 0.27
N HIS A 5 14.67 12.52 -0.56
CA HIS A 5 14.54 13.95 -0.30
C HIS A 5 13.60 14.52 -1.35
N PRO A 6 12.27 14.33 -1.19
CA PRO A 6 11.32 14.80 -2.18
C PRO A 6 11.38 16.34 -2.30
N ASP A 7 11.29 16.83 -3.53
CA ASP A 7 11.07 18.25 -3.80
C ASP A 7 9.63 18.66 -3.49
N GLU A 8 8.70 17.71 -3.58
CA GLU A 8 7.28 17.84 -3.21
C GLU A 8 6.76 16.52 -2.60
N LEU A 9 5.97 16.61 -1.54
CA LEU A 9 5.20 15.51 -0.96
C LEU A 9 3.71 15.89 -0.99
N VAL A 10 2.92 15.13 -1.75
CA VAL A 10 1.46 15.30 -1.77
C VAL A 10 0.82 14.21 -0.93
N LEU A 11 0.04 14.60 0.08
CA LEU A 11 -0.75 13.70 0.91
C LEU A 11 -2.22 13.82 0.50
N VAL A 12 -2.83 12.70 0.12
CA VAL A 12 -4.21 12.64 -0.35
C VAL A 12 -5.01 11.65 0.47
N ASP A 13 -6.08 12.13 1.08
CA ASP A 13 -7.10 11.30 1.73
C ASP A 13 -8.36 12.17 1.90
N LYS A 14 -9.53 11.56 2.16
CA LYS A 14 -10.71 12.33 2.58
C LYS A 14 -10.65 12.73 4.05
N TRP A 15 -9.89 12.00 4.86
CA TRP A 15 -9.91 11.98 6.32
C TRP A 15 -11.33 11.89 6.86
N GLU A 16 -12.12 11.00 6.28
CA GLU A 16 -13.54 10.80 6.61
C GLU A 16 -13.92 9.32 6.48
N LEU A 17 -14.75 8.83 7.39
CA LEU A 17 -15.25 7.46 7.33
C LEU A 17 -16.25 7.31 6.18
N ASN A 18 -15.90 6.54 5.15
CA ASN A 18 -16.85 6.17 4.11
C ASN A 18 -17.72 4.97 4.55
N LYS A 19 -18.76 5.27 5.35
CA LYS A 19 -19.70 4.27 5.89
C LYS A 19 -20.33 3.37 4.80
N SER A 20 -20.60 3.94 3.62
CA SER A 20 -21.24 3.24 2.49
C SER A 20 -20.32 2.25 1.76
N ALA A 21 -19.00 2.52 1.75
CA ALA A 21 -18.02 1.62 1.17
C ALA A 21 -17.74 0.41 2.09
N MET A 22 -17.90 0.58 3.41
CA MET A 22 -17.55 -0.44 4.40
C MET A 22 -18.63 -1.49 4.62
N PHE A 23 -19.90 -1.10 4.51
CA PHE A 23 -21.02 -2.00 4.78
C PHE A 23 -22.08 -1.87 3.70
N ARG A 24 -22.10 -2.82 2.75
CA ARG A 24 -23.31 -3.05 1.95
C ARG A 24 -24.29 -3.85 2.80
N GLU A 25 -25.15 -3.15 3.53
CA GLU A 25 -26.05 -3.71 4.58
C GLU A 25 -26.79 -4.99 4.19
N ASN A 26 -27.01 -5.25 2.89
CA ASN A 26 -27.78 -6.40 2.39
C ASN A 26 -26.98 -7.47 1.60
N ILE A 27 -25.64 -7.37 1.52
CA ILE A 27 -24.82 -8.30 0.71
C ILE A 27 -23.51 -8.73 1.39
N THR A 28 -23.22 -8.24 2.59
CA THR A 28 -21.98 -8.55 3.33
C THR A 28 -21.90 -10.06 3.66
N PRO A 29 -20.96 -10.81 3.07
CA PRO A 29 -20.77 -12.23 3.39
C PRO A 29 -20.45 -12.43 4.88
N ARG A 30 -20.74 -13.62 5.43
CA ARG A 30 -20.52 -13.89 6.88
C ARG A 30 -19.09 -13.59 7.34
N HIS A 31 -18.07 -13.92 6.53
CA HIS A 31 -16.66 -13.67 6.87
C HIS A 31 -16.30 -12.17 6.92
N MET A 32 -17.05 -11.29 6.24
CA MET A 32 -16.86 -9.84 6.35
C MET A 32 -17.47 -9.25 7.62
N LYS A 33 -18.38 -9.96 8.32
CA LYS A 33 -18.89 -9.52 9.63
C LYS A 33 -17.78 -9.51 10.69
N ASP A 34 -16.83 -10.44 10.60
CA ASP A 34 -15.66 -10.48 11.48
C ASP A 34 -14.73 -9.28 11.23
N VAL A 35 -14.63 -8.83 9.96
CA VAL A 35 -13.89 -7.61 9.61
C VAL A 35 -14.55 -6.37 10.19
N SER A 36 -15.88 -6.27 10.17
CA SER A 36 -16.61 -5.18 10.85
C SER A 36 -16.25 -5.08 12.32
N ALA A 37 -16.18 -6.22 13.02
CA ALA A 37 -15.87 -6.25 14.44
C ALA A 37 -14.39 -5.88 14.70
N ALA A 38 -13.47 -6.36 13.86
CA ALA A 38 -12.07 -5.97 13.90
C ALA A 38 -11.88 -4.46 13.65
N PHE A 39 -12.67 -3.89 12.73
CA PHE A 39 -12.66 -2.46 12.42
C PHE A 39 -13.14 -1.63 13.60
N SER A 40 -14.26 -1.99 14.23
CA SER A 40 -14.74 -1.32 15.45
C SER A 40 -13.73 -1.40 16.59
N ALA A 41 -13.01 -2.51 16.73
CA ALA A 41 -11.94 -2.65 17.73
C ALA A 41 -10.70 -1.81 17.40
N TYR A 42 -10.42 -1.57 16.11
CA TYR A 42 -9.25 -0.82 15.65
C TYR A 42 -9.34 0.67 15.99
N PHE A 43 -10.47 1.33 15.72
CA PHE A 43 -10.60 2.78 15.92
C PHE A 43 -10.70 3.19 17.40
N GLN A 44 -10.93 2.26 18.32
CA GLN A 44 -11.01 2.51 19.77
C GLN A 44 -11.73 3.83 20.13
N GLY A 45 -12.93 4.05 19.59
CA GLY A 45 -13.65 5.32 19.72
C GLY A 45 -14.56 5.59 18.52
N ASP A 46 -15.04 6.82 18.40
CA ASP A 46 -15.77 7.28 17.21
C ASP A 46 -14.80 7.44 16.03
N PRO A 47 -14.94 6.67 14.94
CA PRO A 47 -14.02 6.77 13.81
C PRO A 47 -13.96 8.16 13.19
N GLU A 48 -15.07 8.92 13.18
CA GLU A 48 -15.06 10.29 12.64
C GLU A 48 -14.13 11.20 13.44
N GLU A 49 -14.11 11.03 14.76
CA GLU A 49 -13.21 11.74 15.66
C GLU A 49 -11.76 11.31 15.46
N VAL A 50 -11.50 10.01 15.27
CA VAL A 50 -10.16 9.50 14.96
C VAL A 50 -9.62 10.11 13.67
N PHE A 51 -10.43 10.13 12.60
CA PHE A 51 -10.03 10.72 11.33
C PHE A 51 -9.79 12.23 11.44
N ARG A 52 -10.63 12.95 12.21
CA ARG A 52 -10.45 14.37 12.49
C ARG A 52 -9.12 14.63 13.21
N GLN A 53 -8.81 13.86 14.26
CA GLN A 53 -7.55 13.98 15.00
C GLN A 53 -6.34 13.64 14.12
N ALA A 54 -6.44 12.61 13.27
CA ALA A 54 -5.40 12.25 12.33
C ALA A 54 -5.13 13.38 11.31
N PHE A 55 -6.18 14.00 10.77
CA PHE A 55 -6.04 15.15 9.88
C PHE A 55 -5.34 16.33 10.57
N GLU A 56 -5.78 16.69 11.78
CA GLU A 56 -5.18 17.76 12.56
C GLU A 56 -3.70 17.49 12.88
N ALA A 57 -3.37 16.23 13.21
CA ALA A 57 -2.00 15.82 13.45
C ALA A 57 -1.12 15.99 12.19
N VAL A 58 -1.61 15.59 11.01
CA VAL A 58 -0.88 15.72 9.74
C VAL A 58 -0.70 17.19 9.34
N VAL A 59 -1.74 18.02 9.50
CA VAL A 59 -1.66 19.47 9.27
C VAL A 59 -0.64 20.12 10.21
N ASN A 60 -0.65 19.76 11.49
CA ASN A 60 0.30 20.30 12.46
C ASN A 60 1.74 19.84 12.18
N TRP A 61 1.94 18.57 11.83
CA TRP A 61 3.25 18.00 11.49
C TRP A 61 3.89 18.67 10.28
N SER A 62 3.08 19.04 9.28
CA SER A 62 3.55 19.63 8.02
C SER A 62 3.55 21.16 7.99
N ARG A 63 3.08 21.82 9.07
CA ARG A 63 2.78 23.26 9.09
C ARG A 63 3.90 24.16 8.55
N ASP A 64 5.13 23.86 8.91
CA ASP A 64 6.30 24.68 8.57
C ASP A 64 7.10 24.11 7.38
N ASN A 65 6.59 23.08 6.70
CA ASN A 65 7.25 22.45 5.56
C ASN A 65 6.52 22.79 4.25
N PRO A 66 7.01 23.79 3.46
CA PRO A 66 6.34 24.22 2.25
C PRO A 66 6.36 23.17 1.12
N LYS A 67 7.15 22.09 1.27
CA LYS A 67 7.18 20.98 0.30
C LYS A 67 6.00 20.04 0.46
N VAL A 68 5.23 20.12 1.55
CA VAL A 68 4.10 19.24 1.82
C VAL A 68 2.80 19.90 1.38
N ARG A 69 2.05 19.24 0.51
CA ARG A 69 0.71 19.64 0.11
C ARG A 69 -0.31 18.60 0.55
N ILE A 70 -1.27 19.01 1.38
CA ILE A 70 -2.36 18.15 1.84
C ILE A 70 -3.60 18.41 0.96
N LEU A 71 -4.12 17.37 0.34
CA LEU A 71 -5.36 17.40 -0.43
C LEU A 71 -6.41 16.56 0.30
N ARG A 72 -7.30 17.24 1.03
CA ARG A 72 -8.46 16.59 1.64
C ARG A 72 -9.54 16.32 0.57
N LYS A 73 -9.41 15.22 -0.16
CA LYS A 73 -10.22 14.90 -1.35
C LYS A 73 -10.29 13.38 -1.57
N ASP A 74 -11.32 12.94 -2.27
CA ASP A 74 -11.38 11.57 -2.79
C ASP A 74 -10.16 11.23 -3.63
N SER A 75 -9.57 10.06 -3.38
CA SER A 75 -8.33 9.60 -4.04
C SER A 75 -8.42 9.65 -5.57
N VAL A 76 -9.46 9.05 -6.16
CA VAL A 76 -9.66 9.02 -7.62
C VAL A 76 -9.91 10.43 -8.18
N LEU A 77 -10.68 11.26 -7.48
CA LEU A 77 -10.91 12.63 -7.92
C LEU A 77 -9.66 13.51 -7.77
N ALA A 78 -8.80 13.24 -6.80
CA ALA A 78 -7.55 13.95 -6.59
C ALA A 78 -6.50 13.60 -7.65
N ALA A 79 -6.42 12.34 -8.07
CA ALA A 79 -5.52 11.90 -9.15
C ALA A 79 -5.71 12.73 -10.43
N ARG A 80 -6.94 13.17 -10.72
CA ARG A 80 -7.30 13.97 -11.90
C ARG A 80 -6.77 15.41 -11.87
N ASP A 81 -6.35 15.90 -10.72
CA ASP A 81 -5.75 17.24 -10.59
C ASP A 81 -4.29 17.25 -11.08
N PHE A 82 -3.72 16.07 -11.39
CA PHE A 82 -2.35 15.89 -11.83
C PHE A 82 -2.28 15.41 -13.28
N PRO A 83 -1.32 15.91 -14.08
CA PRO A 83 -1.05 15.37 -15.40
C PRO A 83 -0.46 13.96 -15.29
N ASP A 84 -0.51 13.22 -16.40
CA ASP A 84 0.14 11.91 -16.49
C ASP A 84 1.66 12.05 -16.35
N GLY A 85 2.30 11.08 -15.71
CA GLY A 85 3.75 11.11 -15.48
C GLY A 85 4.22 12.26 -14.59
N TYR A 86 3.43 12.67 -13.60
CA TYR A 86 3.77 13.74 -12.66
C TYR A 86 4.72 13.28 -11.54
N PHE A 87 4.45 12.12 -10.93
CA PHE A 87 5.14 11.66 -9.71
C PHE A 87 6.26 10.66 -9.99
N ASP A 88 7.38 10.79 -9.29
CA ASP A 88 8.49 9.81 -9.32
C ASP A 88 8.21 8.58 -8.44
N VAL A 89 7.42 8.76 -7.38
CA VAL A 89 7.00 7.72 -6.43
C VAL A 89 5.56 7.96 -6.04
N ILE A 90 4.77 6.88 -5.99
CA ILE A 90 3.39 6.88 -5.48
C ILE A 90 3.29 5.78 -4.44
N TYR A 91 2.71 6.08 -3.28
CA TYR A 91 2.47 5.13 -2.20
C TYR A 91 0.97 5.04 -1.93
N VAL A 92 0.39 3.85 -2.06
CA VAL A 92 -1.04 3.58 -1.86
C VAL A 92 -1.23 2.74 -0.60
N ASP A 93 -1.82 3.36 0.42
CA ASP A 93 -2.21 2.75 1.69
C ASP A 93 -3.54 3.38 2.15
N ALA A 94 -4.63 2.93 1.53
CA ALA A 94 -5.93 3.53 1.69
C ALA A 94 -6.99 2.45 1.99
N SER A 95 -7.83 2.13 1.00
CA SER A 95 -8.86 1.09 1.15
C SER A 95 -8.27 -0.31 1.00
N HIS A 96 -8.87 -1.30 1.67
CA HIS A 96 -8.54 -2.72 1.48
C HIS A 96 -9.58 -3.48 0.65
N PHE A 97 -10.56 -2.78 0.08
CA PHE A 97 -11.56 -3.38 -0.81
C PHE A 97 -11.02 -3.48 -2.24
N TYR A 98 -11.19 -4.64 -2.86
CA TYR A 98 -10.68 -4.93 -4.21
C TYR A 98 -11.00 -3.83 -5.23
N GLU A 99 -12.26 -3.40 -5.33
CA GLU A 99 -12.69 -2.41 -6.32
C GLU A 99 -12.08 -1.03 -6.07
N SER A 100 -11.97 -0.63 -4.81
CA SER A 100 -11.38 0.65 -4.42
C SER A 100 -9.88 0.68 -4.72
N VAL A 101 -9.15 -0.37 -4.31
CA VAL A 101 -7.72 -0.51 -4.60
C VAL A 101 -7.48 -0.51 -6.10
N LEU A 102 -8.27 -1.26 -6.87
CA LEU A 102 -8.12 -1.31 -8.32
C LEU A 102 -8.36 0.06 -8.96
N ALA A 103 -9.36 0.81 -8.50
CA ALA A 103 -9.61 2.17 -8.99
C ALA A 103 -8.43 3.12 -8.70
N ASP A 104 -7.88 3.07 -7.48
CA ASP A 104 -6.70 3.85 -7.12
C ASP A 104 -5.49 3.50 -8.01
N LEU A 105 -5.20 2.21 -8.18
CA LEU A 105 -4.06 1.78 -9.00
C LEU A 105 -4.18 2.22 -10.46
N TYR A 106 -5.38 2.17 -11.04
CA TYR A 106 -5.61 2.62 -12.41
C TYR A 106 -5.45 4.13 -12.58
N GLU A 107 -6.01 4.92 -11.67
CA GLU A 107 -5.96 6.38 -11.75
C GLU A 107 -4.55 6.88 -11.41
N TRP A 108 -3.98 6.47 -10.28
CA TRP A 108 -2.64 6.89 -9.86
C TRP A 108 -1.51 6.28 -10.69
N GLY A 109 -1.68 5.07 -11.23
CA GLY A 109 -0.69 4.43 -12.09
C GLY A 109 -0.35 5.26 -13.33
N THR A 110 -1.31 6.02 -13.88
CA THR A 110 -1.08 6.96 -14.99
C THR A 110 -0.29 8.20 -14.59
N LYS A 111 -0.38 8.59 -13.31
CA LYS A 111 0.33 9.75 -12.75
C LYS A 111 1.77 9.44 -12.40
N LEU A 112 2.16 8.16 -12.42
CA LEU A 112 3.54 7.74 -12.22
C LEU A 112 4.37 8.00 -13.48
N LYS A 113 5.53 8.65 -13.31
CA LYS A 113 6.55 8.76 -14.35
C LYS A 113 6.97 7.38 -14.82
N ARG A 114 7.37 7.30 -16.10
CA ARG A 114 8.01 6.09 -16.62
C ARG A 114 9.28 5.79 -15.81
N GLY A 115 9.38 4.59 -15.28
CA GLY A 115 10.48 4.18 -14.40
C GLY A 115 10.33 4.62 -12.94
N GLY A 116 9.21 5.24 -12.57
CA GLY A 116 8.87 5.52 -11.19
C GLY A 116 8.57 4.26 -10.39
N LEU A 117 8.37 4.44 -9.08
CA LEU A 117 7.95 3.39 -8.15
C LEU A 117 6.50 3.60 -7.71
N LEU A 118 5.65 2.61 -7.98
CA LEU A 118 4.34 2.48 -7.37
C LEU A 118 4.43 1.48 -6.23
N ILE A 119 4.11 1.92 -5.03
CA ILE A 119 4.23 1.13 -3.80
C ILE A 119 2.83 0.87 -3.27
N CYS A 120 2.49 -0.39 -3.05
CA CYS A 120 1.20 -0.81 -2.54
C CYS A 120 1.39 -1.45 -1.17
N ASN A 121 0.81 -0.86 -0.12
CA ASN A 121 0.81 -1.47 1.22
C ASN A 121 -0.07 -2.73 1.25
N ASP A 122 0.10 -3.55 2.29
CA ASP A 122 -0.72 -4.74 2.58
C ASP A 122 -0.76 -5.80 1.47
N PHE A 123 0.32 -5.91 0.71
CA PHE A 123 0.56 -6.98 -0.25
C PHE A 123 0.99 -8.28 0.46
N TYR A 124 0.23 -8.76 1.44
CA TYR A 124 0.65 -9.93 2.23
C TYR A 124 -0.48 -10.70 2.95
N GLU A 125 -0.16 -11.95 3.29
CA GLU A 125 -0.97 -12.94 4.00
C GLU A 125 -0.28 -13.41 5.29
N SER A 126 -0.25 -12.58 6.35
CA SER A 126 -0.04 -13.12 7.72
C SER A 126 -1.39 -13.53 8.31
N ALA A 127 -1.38 -14.35 9.36
CA ALA A 127 -2.58 -14.61 10.16
C ALA A 127 -3.26 -13.33 10.71
N ILE A 128 -2.50 -12.23 10.88
CA ILE A 128 -3.01 -10.93 11.32
C ILE A 128 -3.47 -10.10 10.11
N GLY A 129 -2.63 -9.95 9.08
CA GLY A 129 -2.95 -9.20 7.86
C GLY A 129 -4.09 -9.82 7.04
N ALA A 130 -4.25 -11.15 7.05
CA ALA A 130 -5.37 -11.86 6.43
C ALA A 130 -6.72 -11.47 7.03
N ARG A 131 -6.76 -10.92 8.27
CA ARG A 131 -7.99 -10.38 8.87
C ARG A 131 -8.37 -9.00 8.32
N GLN A 132 -7.46 -8.35 7.59
CA GLN A 132 -7.62 -7.01 7.01
C GLN A 132 -7.62 -7.02 5.47
N ASN A 133 -7.04 -8.05 4.84
CA ASN A 133 -6.80 -8.11 3.39
C ASN A 133 -8.05 -8.54 2.58
N LEU A 134 -9.00 -7.60 2.40
CA LEU A 134 -10.26 -7.79 1.69
C LEU A 134 -10.19 -7.62 0.16
N GLY A 135 -9.00 -7.55 -0.44
CA GLY A 135 -8.87 -7.42 -1.89
C GLY A 135 -7.57 -6.84 -2.45
N VAL A 136 -6.58 -6.51 -1.62
CA VAL A 136 -5.34 -5.83 -2.05
C VAL A 136 -4.53 -6.71 -3.00
N ILE A 137 -4.18 -7.93 -2.59
CA ILE A 137 -3.41 -8.88 -3.42
C ILE A 137 -4.08 -9.13 -4.78
N PRO A 138 -5.38 -9.49 -4.86
CA PRO A 138 -6.02 -9.70 -6.16
C PRO A 138 -6.12 -8.41 -6.99
N ALA A 139 -6.29 -7.23 -6.38
CA ALA A 139 -6.33 -5.95 -7.11
C ALA A 139 -4.97 -5.61 -7.72
N VAL A 140 -3.90 -5.68 -6.92
CA VAL A 140 -2.52 -5.46 -7.37
C VAL A 140 -2.13 -6.47 -8.46
N SER A 141 -2.45 -7.75 -8.27
CA SER A 141 -2.23 -8.80 -9.28
C SER A 141 -2.95 -8.52 -10.59
N THR A 142 -4.22 -8.10 -10.52
CA THR A 142 -5.02 -7.74 -11.69
C THR A 142 -4.45 -6.52 -12.40
N PHE A 143 -4.03 -5.50 -11.65
CA PHE A 143 -3.41 -4.30 -12.19
C PHE A 143 -2.10 -4.61 -12.93
N MET A 144 -1.17 -5.34 -12.29
CA MET A 144 0.12 -5.72 -12.89
C MET A 144 -0.07 -6.44 -14.24
N LYS A 145 -0.96 -7.44 -14.28
CA LYS A 145 -1.24 -8.22 -15.49
C LYS A 145 -1.84 -7.40 -16.64
N ARG A 146 -2.51 -6.28 -16.33
CA ARG A 146 -3.23 -5.47 -17.32
C ARG A 146 -2.49 -4.20 -17.75
N GLN A 147 -1.66 -3.63 -16.88
CA GLN A 147 -1.05 -2.31 -17.07
C GLN A 147 0.46 -2.35 -17.33
N GLY A 148 1.05 -3.55 -17.44
CA GLY A 148 2.48 -3.70 -17.76
C GLY A 148 3.42 -3.28 -16.62
N PHE A 149 2.92 -3.29 -15.38
CA PHE A 149 3.74 -3.11 -14.19
C PHE A 149 4.36 -4.44 -13.77
N VAL A 150 5.64 -4.39 -13.38
CA VAL A 150 6.40 -5.54 -12.90
C VAL A 150 6.87 -5.32 -11.46
N PRO A 151 7.01 -6.38 -10.66
CA PRO A 151 7.48 -6.26 -9.29
C PRO A 151 8.99 -6.03 -9.25
N VAL A 152 9.43 -5.16 -8.34
CA VAL A 152 10.84 -4.85 -8.06
C VAL A 152 11.27 -5.50 -6.74
N ALA A 153 10.47 -5.33 -5.70
CA ALA A 153 10.72 -5.88 -4.37
C ALA A 153 9.40 -6.05 -3.60
N VAL A 154 9.42 -6.89 -2.57
CA VAL A 154 8.37 -6.96 -1.54
C VAL A 154 9.04 -6.91 -0.17
N SER A 155 8.53 -6.10 0.74
CA SER A 155 9.06 -6.05 2.11
C SER A 155 8.62 -7.27 2.91
N ALA A 156 9.50 -7.80 3.77
CA ALA A 156 9.17 -8.92 4.66
C ALA A 156 8.65 -8.42 6.03
N MET A 157 7.61 -7.59 5.99
CA MET A 157 6.95 -7.00 7.17
C MET A 157 5.51 -7.54 7.32
N PRO A 158 4.92 -7.54 8.52
CA PRO A 158 3.56 -8.03 8.74
C PRO A 158 2.48 -7.34 7.89
N PHE A 159 2.81 -6.16 7.37
CA PHE A 159 2.08 -5.37 6.39
C PHE A 159 3.10 -5.10 5.26
N SER A 160 3.17 -6.00 4.28
CA SER A 160 4.22 -5.93 3.24
C SER A 160 3.88 -4.88 2.19
N ASP A 161 4.89 -4.10 1.82
CA ASP A 161 4.83 -3.23 0.67
C ASP A 161 5.27 -3.99 -0.58
N ALA A 162 4.47 -3.94 -1.65
CA ALA A 162 4.90 -4.32 -2.98
C ALA A 162 5.39 -3.09 -3.75
N TYR A 163 6.63 -3.15 -4.22
CA TYR A 163 7.25 -2.11 -5.04
C TYR A 163 7.15 -2.51 -6.51
N LEU A 164 6.45 -1.72 -7.31
CA LEU A 164 6.16 -1.99 -8.71
C LEU A 164 6.72 -0.87 -9.60
N THR A 165 7.01 -1.20 -10.86
CA THR A 165 7.43 -0.21 -11.87
C THR A 165 6.92 -0.58 -13.25
N ASN A 166 6.80 0.41 -14.14
CA ASN A 166 6.52 0.22 -15.57
C ASN A 166 7.79 0.28 -16.44
N ASP A 167 8.96 0.51 -15.85
CA ASP A 167 10.26 0.43 -16.53
C ASP A 167 11.36 -0.07 -15.60
N PRO A 168 11.62 -1.40 -15.57
CA PRO A 168 12.61 -1.99 -14.68
C PRO A 168 14.06 -1.63 -15.04
N GLN A 169 14.29 -1.02 -16.21
CA GLN A 169 15.64 -0.61 -16.65
C GLN A 169 15.94 0.85 -16.34
N SER A 170 14.97 1.59 -15.80
CA SER A 170 15.16 2.99 -15.41
C SER A 170 16.29 3.16 -14.39
N GLU A 171 16.91 4.33 -14.38
CA GLU A 171 17.97 4.66 -13.42
C GLU A 171 17.47 4.61 -11.98
N GLN A 172 16.27 5.13 -11.71
CA GLN A 172 15.65 5.10 -10.39
C GLN A 172 15.48 3.66 -9.88
N VAL A 173 14.94 2.75 -10.69
CA VAL A 173 14.75 1.34 -10.30
C VAL A 173 16.08 0.63 -10.10
N ARG A 174 17.08 0.88 -10.96
CA ARG A 174 18.42 0.30 -10.79
C ARG A 174 19.07 0.77 -9.49
N SER A 175 19.03 2.07 -9.21
CA SER A 175 19.55 2.66 -7.97
C SER A 175 18.85 2.11 -6.73
N PHE A 176 17.52 2.02 -6.76
CA PHE A 176 16.72 1.42 -5.68
C PHE A 176 17.07 -0.04 -5.46
N THR A 177 17.15 -0.83 -6.52
CA THR A 177 17.50 -2.26 -6.45
C THR A 177 18.93 -2.45 -5.91
N SER A 178 19.89 -1.65 -6.38
CA SER A 178 21.26 -1.66 -5.87
C SER A 178 21.30 -1.32 -4.38
N ALA A 179 20.54 -0.30 -3.92
CA ALA A 179 20.45 0.06 -2.51
C ALA A 179 19.91 -1.10 -1.66
N ILE A 180 18.89 -1.81 -2.14
CA ILE A 180 18.41 -3.03 -1.48
C ILE A 180 19.53 -4.07 -1.45
N ILE A 181 20.14 -4.40 -2.59
CA ILE A 181 21.17 -5.45 -2.71
C ILE A 181 22.36 -5.21 -1.76
N VAL A 182 22.78 -3.96 -1.54
CA VAL A 182 23.90 -3.64 -0.64
C VAL A 182 23.50 -3.48 0.82
N SER A 183 22.21 -3.37 1.13
CA SER A 183 21.72 -3.20 2.50
C SER A 183 22.03 -4.39 3.40
N ALA A 184 21.99 -4.22 4.72
CA ALA A 184 22.23 -5.30 5.68
C ALA A 184 21.05 -6.28 5.84
N PHE A 185 19.89 -5.99 5.22
CA PHE A 185 18.69 -6.81 5.41
C PHE A 185 18.81 -8.16 4.69
N PRO A 186 18.26 -9.25 5.26
CA PRO A 186 18.14 -10.52 4.55
C PRO A 186 17.33 -10.35 3.27
N LYS A 187 17.77 -10.98 2.18
CA LYS A 187 17.06 -10.95 0.88
C LYS A 187 16.99 -12.35 0.29
N VAL A 188 15.90 -12.60 -0.43
CA VAL A 188 15.72 -13.78 -1.26
C VAL A 188 15.26 -13.30 -2.63
N LYS A 189 15.87 -13.85 -3.69
CA LYS A 189 15.41 -13.60 -5.05
C LYS A 189 14.23 -14.53 -5.34
N LEU A 190 13.10 -13.96 -5.74
CA LEU A 190 11.91 -14.70 -6.12
C LEU A 190 11.64 -14.52 -7.62
N PRO A 191 11.26 -15.58 -8.36
CA PRO A 191 10.66 -15.44 -9.68
C PRO A 191 9.37 -14.60 -9.59
N SER A 192 9.13 -13.72 -10.55
CA SER A 192 7.93 -12.88 -10.57
C SER A 192 6.63 -13.70 -10.59
N GLU A 193 6.68 -14.89 -11.19
CA GLU A 193 5.58 -15.84 -11.27
C GLU A 193 5.20 -16.41 -9.90
N ALA A 194 6.18 -16.50 -8.99
CA ALA A 194 5.98 -17.00 -7.63
C ALA A 194 5.49 -15.91 -6.67
N LEU A 195 5.41 -14.64 -7.12
CA LEU A 195 5.03 -13.51 -6.27
C LEU A 195 3.65 -13.70 -5.63
N LEU A 196 2.69 -14.25 -6.38
CA LEU A 196 1.34 -14.47 -5.87
C LEU A 196 1.23 -15.66 -4.92
N ALA A 197 2.25 -16.52 -4.87
CA ALA A 197 2.37 -17.63 -3.91
C ALA A 197 3.31 -17.27 -2.74
N PHE A 198 3.84 -16.04 -2.74
CA PHE A 198 4.72 -15.56 -1.69
C PHE A 198 3.92 -15.24 -0.44
N HIS A 199 4.32 -15.87 0.66
CA HIS A 199 3.91 -15.50 2.01
C HIS A 199 5.15 -15.63 2.91
N HIS A 200 5.01 -15.32 4.18
CA HIS A 200 6.06 -15.51 5.16
C HIS A 200 5.43 -16.00 6.44
N ASP A 201 6.04 -16.99 7.07
CA ASP A 201 5.59 -17.47 8.37
C ASP A 201 6.24 -16.62 9.46
N ILE A 202 5.44 -16.25 10.46
CA ILE A 202 5.93 -15.59 11.67
C ILE A 202 5.97 -16.63 12.78
N HIS A 203 7.17 -17.04 13.16
CA HIS A 203 7.42 -17.92 14.29
C HIS A 203 7.83 -17.09 15.50
N VAL A 204 7.45 -17.50 16.70
CA VAL A 204 7.97 -16.90 17.94
C VAL A 204 8.93 -17.90 18.58
N VAL A 205 10.20 -17.52 18.68
CA VAL A 205 11.24 -18.33 19.31
C VAL A 205 11.89 -17.47 20.40
N ASP A 206 11.86 -17.95 21.65
CA ASP A 206 12.39 -17.23 22.83
C ASP A 206 11.85 -15.79 22.97
N GLY A 207 10.56 -15.60 22.69
CA GLY A 207 9.90 -14.30 22.74
C GLY A 207 10.27 -13.34 21.60
N LYS A 208 11.12 -13.76 20.65
CA LYS A 208 11.45 -13.00 19.45
C LYS A 208 10.66 -13.51 18.26
N GLN A 209 10.11 -12.59 17.49
CA GLN A 209 9.49 -12.93 16.21
C GLN A 209 10.59 -13.22 15.17
N ILE A 210 10.61 -14.45 14.67
CA ILE A 210 11.42 -14.90 13.55
C ILE A 210 10.51 -14.97 12.32
N LYS A 211 10.95 -14.34 11.24
CA LYS A 211 10.21 -14.31 9.97
C LYS A 211 10.90 -15.21 8.98
N VAL A 212 10.16 -16.17 8.44
CA VAL A 212 10.67 -17.13 7.45
C VAL A 212 9.95 -16.85 6.13
N PRO A 213 10.65 -16.38 5.09
CA PRO A 213 10.09 -16.34 3.74
C PRO A 213 9.67 -17.75 3.32
N SER A 214 8.40 -17.91 2.94
CA SER A 214 7.80 -19.20 2.61
C SER A 214 7.12 -19.13 1.25
N LEU A 215 7.12 -20.25 0.51
CA LEU A 215 6.35 -20.41 -0.73
C LEU A 215 5.37 -21.54 -0.52
N SER A 216 4.08 -21.25 -0.63
CA SER A 216 3.01 -22.25 -0.54
C SER A 216 2.03 -21.99 -1.66
N LEU A 217 1.61 -23.06 -2.31
CA LEU A 217 0.48 -23.01 -3.22
C LEU A 217 -0.75 -23.10 -2.33
N GLN A 218 -1.55 -22.03 -2.27
CA GLN A 218 -2.92 -22.11 -1.76
C GLN A 218 -3.84 -22.69 -2.83
#